data_AF-A0A2E8SRD2-F1
#
_entry.id   AF-A0A2E8SRD2-F1
#
_cell.length_a   1.000
_cell.length_b   1.000
_cell.length_c   1.000
_cell.angle_alpha   90.00
_cell.angle_beta   90.00
_cell.angle_gamma   90.00
#
_symmetry.space_group_name_H-M   'P 1'
#
loop_
_entity.id
_entity.type
_entity.pdbx_description
1 polymer ?
#
loop_
_entity_poly.entity_id
_entity_poly.type
_entity_poly.pdbx_seq_one_letter_code
_entity_poly.pdbx_strand_id
1 'polypeptide(L)'
;MKYLRRIHLYLGCFITPLLVVYLVSGFYFILNPERQKDEGEAQSLMQKLWWMHTDQQWPRGVSEEIDPLAEDQPKTITTWEADTTLFKGLVYLMVVVAVISIVIGLILAFRSAKDKKPAIGVVLAGILIPFLFLVTGQKQVQVPNPFHPDNVDLGPG
;
A
#
# COMPACT_ATOMS: atom_id res chain seq x y z
N MET A 1 -1.37 -17.15 -29.36
CA MET A 1 -2.01 -15.81 -29.26
C MET A 1 -3.41 -15.85 -28.69
N LYS A 2 -4.34 -16.68 -29.21
CA LYS A 2 -5.72 -16.79 -28.65
C LYS A 2 -5.73 -17.20 -27.16
N TYR A 3 -4.92 -18.19 -26.79
CA TYR A 3 -4.81 -18.66 -25.40
C TYR A 3 -4.25 -17.61 -24.44
N LEU A 4 -3.13 -16.93 -24.77
CA LEU A 4 -2.58 -15.86 -23.93
C LEU A 4 -3.57 -14.72 -23.69
N ARG A 5 -4.32 -14.32 -24.72
CA ARG A 5 -5.38 -13.31 -24.57
C ARG A 5 -6.50 -13.78 -23.66
N ARG A 6 -6.90 -15.05 -23.75
CA ARG A 6 -7.94 -15.64 -22.90
C ARG A 6 -7.49 -15.77 -21.43
N ILE A 7 -6.23 -16.17 -21.21
CA ILE A 7 -5.62 -16.22 -19.86
C ILE A 7 -5.56 -14.82 -19.26
N HIS A 8 -5.01 -13.84 -19.99
CA HIS A 8 -4.94 -12.45 -19.54
C HIS A 8 -6.33 -11.87 -19.21
N LEU A 9 -7.34 -12.17 -20.03
CA LEU A 9 -8.72 -11.76 -19.78
C LEU A 9 -9.22 -12.30 -18.44
N TYR A 10 -9.11 -13.61 -18.18
CA TYR A 10 -9.63 -14.20 -16.95
C TYR A 10 -8.85 -13.77 -15.71
N LEU A 11 -7.52 -13.75 -15.78
CA LEU A 11 -6.67 -13.26 -14.68
C LEU A 11 -6.97 -11.77 -14.39
N GLY A 12 -7.13 -10.96 -15.44
CA GLY A 12 -7.49 -9.56 -15.34
C GLY A 12 -8.86 -9.33 -14.70
N CYS A 13 -9.90 -10.03 -15.18
CA CYS A 13 -11.26 -9.93 -14.65
C CYS A 13 -11.34 -10.33 -13.17
N PHE A 14 -10.59 -11.35 -12.76
CA PHE A 14 -10.55 -11.77 -11.36
C PHE A 14 -9.82 -10.74 -10.48
N ILE A 15 -8.68 -10.24 -10.95
CA ILE A 15 -7.78 -9.43 -10.10
C ILE A 15 -8.12 -7.95 -10.03
N THR A 16 -8.69 -7.40 -11.10
CA THR A 16 -9.00 -5.97 -11.20
C THR A 16 -9.90 -5.45 -10.08
N PRO A 17 -11.05 -6.09 -9.72
CA PRO A 17 -11.88 -5.58 -8.63
C PRO A 17 -11.15 -5.55 -7.28
N LEU A 18 -10.28 -6.53 -7.02
CA LEU A 18 -9.46 -6.56 -5.80
C LEU A 18 -8.42 -5.43 -5.78
N LEU A 19 -7.74 -5.21 -6.92
CA LEU A 19 -6.79 -4.11 -7.06
C LEU A 19 -7.46 -2.75 -6.97
N VAL A 20 -8.70 -2.58 -7.47
CA VAL A 20 -9.44 -1.32 -7.37
C VAL A 20 -9.63 -0.91 -5.92
N VAL A 21 -9.92 -1.85 -5.02
CA VAL A 21 -10.02 -1.54 -3.58
C VAL A 21 -8.71 -0.95 -3.06
N TYR A 22 -7.57 -1.57 -3.38
CA TYR A 22 -6.26 -1.09 -2.95
C TYR A 22 -5.86 0.23 -3.62
N LEU A 23 -6.08 0.39 -4.92
CA LEU A 23 -5.72 1.61 -5.65
C LEU A 23 -6.53 2.81 -5.16
N VAL A 24 -7.85 2.64 -4.98
CA VAL A 24 -8.73 3.73 -4.53
C VAL A 24 -8.45 4.11 -3.08
N SER A 25 -8.30 3.12 -2.19
CA SER A 25 -7.97 3.39 -0.78
C SER A 25 -6.58 4.03 -0.64
N GLY A 26 -5.56 3.48 -1.30
CA GLY A 26 -4.21 4.06 -1.30
C GLY A 26 -4.17 5.48 -1.86
N PHE A 27 -4.89 5.74 -2.97
CA PHE A 27 -5.01 7.10 -3.52
C PHE A 27 -5.69 8.06 -2.52
N TYR A 28 -6.77 7.62 -1.88
CA TYR A 28 -7.44 8.42 -0.86
C TYR A 28 -6.50 8.75 0.32
N PHE A 29 -5.68 7.80 0.78
CA PHE A 29 -4.74 8.02 1.88
C PHE A 29 -3.52 8.88 1.52
N ILE A 30 -3.18 9.00 0.24
CA ILE A 30 -2.20 9.99 -0.22
C ILE A 30 -2.77 11.42 -0.07
N LEU A 31 -4.06 11.61 -0.36
CA LEU A 31 -4.71 12.92 -0.28
C LEU A 31 -5.14 13.30 1.14
N ASN A 32 -5.55 12.30 1.92
CA ASN A 32 -5.99 12.45 3.31
C ASN A 32 -5.14 11.53 4.18
N PRO A 33 -3.92 11.95 4.57
CA PRO A 33 -3.06 11.15 5.40
C PRO A 33 -3.73 10.91 6.76
N GLU A 34 -4.23 9.70 6.96
CA GLU A 34 -4.80 9.26 8.21
C GLU A 34 -3.72 8.50 8.99
N ARG A 35 -3.47 8.89 10.24
CA ARG A 35 -2.52 8.22 11.12
C ARG A 35 -3.26 7.79 12.37
N GLN A 36 -3.65 6.52 12.39
CA GLN A 36 -4.33 5.93 13.53
C GLN A 36 -3.30 5.26 14.44
N LYS A 37 -3.40 5.50 15.75
CA LYS A 37 -2.48 4.90 16.73
C LYS A 37 -2.94 3.52 17.18
N ASP A 38 -4.26 3.33 17.25
CA ASP A 38 -4.89 2.10 17.70
C ASP A 38 -6.17 1.80 16.91
N GLU A 39 -6.55 0.53 16.83
CA GLU A 39 -7.74 0.06 16.12
C GLU A 39 -9.05 0.69 16.65
N GLY A 40 -9.08 1.09 17.92
CA GLY A 40 -10.18 1.81 18.52
C GLY A 40 -10.47 3.19 17.91
N GLU A 41 -9.51 3.78 17.21
CA GLU A 41 -9.71 5.06 16.49
C GLU A 41 -10.50 4.89 15.19
N ALA A 42 -10.71 3.65 14.71
CA ALA A 42 -11.39 3.37 13.45
C ALA A 42 -12.92 3.30 13.55
N GLN A 43 -13.55 4.48 13.61
CA GLN A 43 -14.99 4.62 13.74
C GLN A 43 -15.70 4.64 12.38
N SER A 44 -15.12 5.31 11.38
CA SER A 44 -15.70 5.46 10.04
C SER A 44 -15.27 4.35 9.08
N LEU A 45 -16.03 4.13 8.00
CA LEU A 45 -15.67 3.15 6.97
C LEU A 45 -14.28 3.41 6.36
N MET A 46 -13.91 4.69 6.13
CA MET A 46 -12.60 5.03 5.57
C MET A 46 -11.46 4.66 6.51
N GLN A 47 -11.64 4.85 7.81
CA GLN A 47 -10.67 4.45 8.82
C GLN A 47 -10.53 2.93 8.88
N LYS A 48 -11.63 2.18 8.74
CA LYS A 48 -11.57 0.71 8.65
C LYS A 48 -10.85 0.24 7.39
N LEU A 49 -11.06 0.93 6.27
CA LEU A 49 -10.32 0.67 5.04
C LEU A 49 -8.83 1.03 5.16
N TRP A 50 -8.47 1.99 6.02
CA TRP A 50 -7.08 2.31 6.31
C TRP A 50 -6.38 1.12 6.94
N TRP A 51 -6.93 0.54 8.01
CA TRP A 51 -6.40 -0.66 8.67
C TRP A 51 -6.32 -1.87 7.74
N MET A 52 -7.34 -2.07 6.91
CA MET A 52 -7.31 -3.13 5.90
C MET A 52 -6.16 -2.90 4.90
N HIS A 53 -5.93 -1.65 4.47
CA HIS A 53 -4.92 -1.33 3.47
C HIS A 53 -3.49 -1.36 4.02
N THR A 54 -3.26 -0.83 5.23
CA THR A 54 -1.94 -0.68 5.84
C THR A 54 -1.52 -1.90 6.65
N ASP A 55 -2.47 -2.54 7.34
CA ASP A 55 -2.20 -3.57 8.34
C ASP A 55 -2.89 -4.91 8.05
N GLN A 56 -3.64 -5.00 6.94
CA GLN A 56 -4.26 -6.24 6.47
C GLN A 56 -5.23 -6.88 7.47
N GLN A 57 -5.81 -6.07 8.34
CA GLN A 57 -6.80 -6.48 9.33
C GLN A 57 -8.03 -5.57 9.32
N TRP A 58 -9.14 -6.10 9.83
CA TRP A 58 -10.32 -5.30 10.12
C TRP A 58 -10.21 -4.79 11.56
N PRO A 59 -10.32 -3.47 11.79
CA PRO A 59 -10.16 -2.94 13.14
C PRO A 59 -11.33 -3.36 14.00
N ARG A 60 -11.00 -3.81 15.20
CA ARG A 60 -11.96 -4.25 16.19
C ARG A 60 -12.21 -3.06 17.11
N GLY A 61 -13.39 -2.47 17.01
CA GLY A 61 -13.73 -1.30 17.82
C GLY A 61 -13.66 -1.58 19.32
N VAL A 62 -13.68 -0.52 20.13
CA VAL A 62 -13.66 -0.60 21.59
C VAL A 62 -15.05 -0.99 22.11
N SER A 63 -15.20 -2.19 22.68
CA SER A 63 -16.44 -2.59 23.33
C SER A 63 -16.42 -2.42 24.85
N GLU A 64 -15.24 -2.28 25.46
CA GLU A 64 -15.07 -2.25 26.93
C GLU A 64 -14.15 -1.09 27.37
N GLU A 65 -14.45 -0.51 28.55
CA GLU A 65 -13.60 0.48 29.19
C GLU A 65 -12.26 -0.18 29.59
N ILE A 66 -11.15 0.40 29.13
CA ILE A 66 -9.80 -0.09 29.44
C ILE A 66 -9.45 0.31 30.86
N ASP A 67 -9.13 -0.65 31.73
CA ASP A 67 -8.48 -0.36 33.01
C ASP A 67 -7.00 0.00 32.78
N PRO A 68 -6.59 1.26 33.03
CA PRO A 68 -5.21 1.71 32.82
C PRO A 68 -4.20 1.09 33.80
N LEU A 69 -4.65 0.34 34.81
CA LEU A 69 -3.81 -0.23 35.87
C LEU A 69 -3.75 -1.77 35.83
N ALA A 70 -4.35 -2.42 34.83
CA ALA A 70 -4.31 -3.88 34.72
C ALA A 70 -2.89 -4.39 34.41
N GLU A 71 -2.43 -5.39 35.17
CA GLU A 71 -1.11 -6.02 35.01
C GLU A 71 -0.96 -6.77 33.67
N ASP A 72 -2.08 -7.30 33.15
CA ASP A 72 -2.18 -8.04 31.89
C ASP A 72 -2.94 -7.24 30.81
N GLN A 73 -2.57 -5.98 30.59
CA GLN A 73 -3.21 -5.18 29.54
C GLN A 73 -3.03 -5.84 28.16
N PRO A 74 -4.12 -6.12 27.42
CA PRO A 74 -4.00 -6.61 26.05
C PRO A 74 -3.31 -5.54 25.20
N LYS A 75 -2.43 -5.96 24.29
CA LYS A 75 -1.70 -5.04 23.38
C LYS A 75 -2.63 -4.21 22.51
N THR A 76 -3.88 -4.66 22.33
CA THR A 76 -4.94 -3.90 21.70
C THR A 76 -6.16 -3.90 22.62
N ILE A 77 -7.12 -3.02 22.37
CA ILE A 77 -8.29 -2.79 23.23
C ILE A 77 -9.23 -4.02 23.31
N THR A 78 -8.93 -5.11 22.60
CA THR A 78 -9.77 -6.31 22.53
C THR A 78 -9.10 -7.54 23.15
N THR A 79 -9.91 -8.49 23.61
CA THR A 79 -9.46 -9.74 24.28
C THR A 79 -9.06 -10.85 23.31
N TRP A 80 -9.07 -10.61 22.00
CA TRP A 80 -8.75 -11.60 20.95
C TRP A 80 -7.91 -10.97 19.83
N GLU A 81 -6.91 -11.72 19.33
CA GLU A 81 -5.99 -11.27 18.26
C GLU A 81 -6.58 -11.42 16.85
N ALA A 82 -6.14 -10.57 15.92
CA ALA A 82 -6.59 -10.62 14.53
C ALA A 82 -5.83 -11.71 13.78
N ASP A 83 -6.54 -12.70 13.27
CA ASP A 83 -5.97 -13.65 12.32
C ASP A 83 -6.02 -13.08 10.90
N THR A 84 -4.85 -12.62 10.45
CA THR A 84 -4.69 -12.04 9.11
C THR A 84 -4.35 -13.10 8.05
N THR A 85 -4.09 -14.35 8.43
CA THR A 85 -3.45 -15.37 7.59
C THR A 85 -4.14 -15.54 6.23
N LEU A 86 -5.46 -15.69 6.22
CA LEU A 86 -6.23 -15.87 4.99
C LEU A 86 -6.21 -14.62 4.10
N PHE A 87 -6.32 -13.44 4.70
CA PHE A 87 -6.30 -12.19 3.96
C PHE A 87 -4.92 -11.90 3.38
N LYS A 88 -3.84 -12.15 4.15
CA LYS A 88 -2.45 -12.09 3.62
C LYS A 88 -2.26 -13.06 2.47
N GLY A 89 -2.76 -14.29 2.59
CA GLY A 89 -2.76 -15.28 1.52
C GLY A 89 -3.47 -14.79 0.26
N LEU A 90 -4.64 -14.16 0.39
CA LEU A 90 -5.37 -13.53 -0.71
C LEU A 90 -4.55 -12.40 -1.35
N VAL A 91 -3.90 -11.55 -0.56
CA VAL A 91 -3.05 -10.44 -1.05
C VAL A 91 -1.84 -10.99 -1.82
N TYR A 92 -1.16 -12.01 -1.30
CA TYR A 92 -0.04 -12.65 -2.01
C TYR A 92 -0.48 -13.27 -3.33
N LEU A 93 -1.59 -14.00 -3.34
CA LEU A 93 -2.17 -14.53 -4.56
C LEU A 93 -2.50 -13.39 -5.54
N MET A 94 -3.07 -12.30 -5.04
CA MET A 94 -3.42 -11.13 -5.85
C MET A 94 -2.20 -10.54 -6.53
N VAL A 95 -1.11 -10.32 -5.79
CA VAL A 95 0.14 -9.77 -6.32
C VAL A 95 0.73 -10.69 -7.38
N VAL A 96 0.82 -12.00 -7.11
CA VAL A 96 1.36 -12.97 -8.08
C VAL A 96 0.56 -12.97 -9.38
N VAL A 97 -0.77 -13.05 -9.28
CA VAL A 97 -1.66 -13.05 -10.44
C VAL A 97 -1.59 -11.71 -11.19
N ALA A 98 -1.53 -10.59 -10.49
CA ALA A 98 -1.40 -9.26 -11.09
C ALA A 98 -0.09 -9.14 -11.88
N VAL A 99 1.04 -9.57 -11.31
CA VAL A 99 2.34 -9.55 -12.00
C VAL A 99 2.32 -10.41 -13.25
N ILE A 100 1.80 -11.64 -13.17
CA ILE A 100 1.64 -12.53 -14.33
C ILE A 100 0.77 -11.84 -15.41
N SER A 101 -0.34 -11.23 -15.00
CA SER A 101 -1.25 -10.53 -15.91
C SER A 101 -0.57 -9.35 -16.60
N ILE A 102 0.21 -8.55 -15.88
CA ILE A 102 1.00 -7.43 -16.42
C ILE A 102 2.02 -7.92 -17.44
N VAL A 103 2.78 -8.97 -17.12
CA VAL A 103 3.77 -9.55 -18.05
C VAL A 103 3.11 -10.02 -19.34
N ILE A 104 1.99 -10.75 -19.25
CA ILE A 104 1.24 -11.19 -20.44
C ILE A 104 0.71 -9.98 -21.23
N GLY A 105 0.17 -8.96 -20.55
CA GLY A 105 -0.29 -7.72 -21.16
C GLY A 105 0.80 -7.00 -21.95
N LEU A 106 2.00 -6.87 -21.38
CA LEU A 106 3.17 -6.29 -22.04
C LEU A 106 3.61 -7.12 -23.26
N ILE A 107 3.67 -8.45 -23.14
CA ILE A 107 3.98 -9.34 -24.27
C ILE A 107 2.97 -9.13 -25.42
N LEU A 108 1.68 -9.07 -25.09
CA LEU A 108 0.63 -8.83 -26.07
C LEU A 108 0.73 -7.45 -26.72
N ALA A 109 1.06 -6.41 -25.95
CA ALA A 109 1.24 -5.05 -26.44
C ALA A 109 2.41 -4.95 -27.42
N PHE A 110 3.60 -5.40 -27.03
CA PHE A 110 4.80 -5.36 -27.89
C PHE A 110 4.69 -6.23 -29.14
N ARG A 111 3.92 -7.32 -29.06
CA ARG A 111 3.72 -8.19 -30.21
C ARG A 111 2.65 -7.67 -31.17
N SER A 112 1.68 -6.91 -30.69
CA SER A 112 0.60 -6.36 -31.52
C SER A 112 0.95 -5.00 -32.12
N ALA A 113 1.92 -4.28 -31.55
CA ALA A 113 2.36 -2.98 -32.02
C ALA A 113 3.23 -3.07 -33.29
N LYS A 114 2.88 -2.27 -34.32
CA LYS A 114 3.67 -2.15 -35.55
C LYS A 114 5.02 -1.45 -35.30
N ASP A 115 5.00 -0.38 -34.50
CA ASP A 115 6.20 0.26 -33.96
C ASP A 115 6.23 0.11 -32.44
N LYS A 116 7.32 -0.45 -31.92
CA LYS A 116 7.50 -0.76 -30.49
C LYS A 116 8.14 0.40 -29.72
N LYS A 117 8.76 1.36 -30.41
CA LYS A 117 9.47 2.48 -29.76
C LYS A 117 8.57 3.27 -28.81
N PRO A 118 7.32 3.63 -29.16
CA PRO A 118 6.44 4.34 -28.24
C PRO A 118 6.11 3.50 -27.00
N ALA A 119 5.83 2.20 -27.17
CA ALA A 119 5.53 1.30 -26.07
C ALA A 119 6.72 1.14 -25.10
N ILE A 120 7.95 1.02 -25.63
CA ILE A 120 9.17 0.96 -24.82
C ILE A 120 9.36 2.29 -24.07
N GLY A 121 9.19 3.41 -24.78
CA GLY A 121 9.32 4.75 -24.21
C GLY A 121 8.39 4.98 -23.01
N VAL A 122 7.12 4.58 -23.12
CA VAL A 122 6.13 4.72 -22.04
C VAL A 122 6.46 3.81 -20.85
N VAL A 123 6.93 2.58 -21.08
CA VAL A 123 7.36 1.68 -19.99
C VAL A 123 8.55 2.27 -19.23
N LEU A 124 9.57 2.76 -19.93
CA LEU A 124 10.72 3.40 -19.31
C LEU A 124 10.33 4.67 -18.57
N ALA A 125 9.46 5.51 -19.16
CA ALA A 125 8.96 6.71 -18.51
C ALA A 125 8.20 6.39 -17.21
N GLY A 126 7.34 5.36 -17.20
CA GLY A 126 6.62 4.94 -16.00
C GLY A 126 7.52 4.48 -14.86
N ILE A 127 8.69 3.93 -15.17
CA ILE A 127 9.70 3.54 -14.18
C ILE A 127 10.48 4.77 -13.70
N LEU A 128 10.93 5.63 -14.62
CA LEU A 128 11.88 6.71 -14.31
C LEU A 128 11.24 7.94 -13.67
N ILE A 129 10.02 8.32 -14.08
CA ILE A 129 9.34 9.54 -13.61
C ILE A 129 9.23 9.58 -12.06
N PRO A 130 8.79 8.51 -11.37
CA PRO A 130 8.71 8.51 -9.90
C PRO A 130 10.05 8.83 -9.24
N PHE A 131 11.15 8.22 -9.68
CA PHE A 131 12.48 8.49 -9.11
C PHE A 131 12.91 9.93 -9.35
N LEU A 132 12.69 10.46 -10.56
CA LEU A 132 13.01 11.84 -10.88
C LEU A 132 12.26 12.81 -9.96
N PHE A 133 10.97 12.55 -9.72
CA PHE A 133 10.16 13.39 -8.83
C PHE A 133 10.62 13.29 -7.36
N LEU A 134 10.96 12.09 -6.88
CA LEU A 134 11.47 11.92 -5.52
C LEU A 134 12.82 12.60 -5.30
N VAL A 135 13.74 12.51 -6.26
CA VAL A 135 15.07 13.12 -6.16
C VAL A 135 14.99 14.66 -6.26
N THR A 136 14.24 15.18 -7.24
CA THR A 136 14.10 16.64 -7.41
C THR A 136 13.26 17.30 -6.32
N GLY A 137 12.38 16.54 -5.66
CA GLY A 137 11.58 17.00 -4.52
C GLY A 137 12.35 17.13 -3.20
N GLN A 138 13.59 16.66 -3.12
CA GLN A 138 14.38 16.75 -1.89
C GLN A 138 14.76 18.20 -1.59
N LYS A 139 14.38 18.68 -0.40
CA LYS A 139 14.74 20.01 0.09
C LYS A 139 15.79 19.89 1.18
N GLN A 140 16.72 20.84 1.22
CA GLN A 140 17.69 20.95 2.30
C GLN A 140 16.97 21.13 3.64
N VAL A 141 17.43 20.39 4.65
CA VAL A 141 16.90 20.49 6.01
C VAL A 141 17.31 21.83 6.59
N GLN A 142 16.33 22.70 6.88
CA GLN A 142 16.62 24.03 7.43
C GLN A 142 16.96 23.99 8.92
N VAL A 143 16.37 23.05 9.65
CA VAL A 143 16.61 22.83 11.08
C VAL A 143 17.02 21.36 11.26
N PRO A 144 18.29 21.08 11.59
CA PRO A 144 18.75 19.71 11.83
C PRO A 144 17.90 19.03 12.91
N ASN A 145 17.62 17.74 12.74
CA ASN A 145 16.90 16.96 13.76
C ASN A 145 17.74 16.89 15.04
N PRO A 146 17.33 17.50 16.16
CA PRO A 146 18.13 17.53 17.38
C PRO A 146 18.32 16.15 18.02
N PHE A 147 17.52 15.16 17.61
CA PHE A 147 17.61 13.77 18.07
C PHE A 147 18.45 12.88 17.16
N HIS A 148 19.02 13.41 16.07
CA HIS A 148 19.96 12.63 15.26
C HIS A 148 21.29 12.53 16.02
N PRO A 149 21.91 11.35 16.13
CA PRO A 149 23.18 11.15 16.84
C PRO A 149 24.33 12.05 16.34
N ASP A 150 24.23 12.56 15.11
CA ASP A 150 25.23 13.44 14.52
C ASP A 150 24.96 14.94 14.75
N ASN A 151 23.80 15.30 15.32
CA ASN A 151 23.39 16.69 15.54
C ASN A 151 23.51 17.12 17.02
N VAL A 152 23.91 16.22 17.92
CA VAL A 152 23.98 16.46 19.39
C VAL A 152 25.10 17.42 19.80
N ASP A 153 26.09 17.65 18.93
CA ASP A 153 27.23 18.54 19.20
C ASP A 153 27.00 20.00 18.80
N LEU A 154 25.81 20.33 18.25
CA LEU A 154 25.42 21.72 18.00
C LEU A 154 24.85 22.33 19.28
N GLY A 155 25.76 22.63 20.23
CA GLY A 155 25.43 23.32 21.49
C GLY A 155 24.76 24.68 21.27
N PRO A 156 24.16 25.29 22.32
CA PRO A 156 23.49 26.57 22.19
C PRO A 156 24.51 27.66 21.85
N GLY A 157 24.38 28.23 20.65
CA GLY A 157 25.06 29.46 20.24
C GLY A 157 24.43 30.70 20.87
#